data_AF-A0AAD3SZ20-F1
#
_entry.id   AF-A0AAD3SZ20-F1
#
_cell.length_a   1.000
_cell.length_b   1.000
_cell.length_c   1.000
_cell.angle_alpha   90.00
_cell.angle_beta   90.00
_cell.angle_gamma   90.00
#
_symmetry.space_group_name_H-M   'P 1'
#
loop_
_entity.id
_entity.type
_entity.pdbx_description
1 polymer ?
#
loop_
_entity_poly.entity_id
_entity_poly.type
_entity_poly.pdbx_seq_one_letter_code
_entity_poly.pdbx_strand_id
1 'polypeptide(L)'
;MVNEAVDCTINNGEQAEYSVPSPSDEIRILNDLMRLLPPVAVKDLLSSGVCFQCILRLFGKYGPRFSNSFHLLSWLATFVDGQTSSGECMENDGLSKNGGSSDPSSSQRLIDEADICGICCGILQCNYIDDNKTLIKHNCTSDFAVSIGEVVKQEGHQAPDGFSLEVSIPPIIRETENAVRLLMKRKYGSDVWFQENLLPEIISVKEALKLSITNHLEKLLGVKCCPSSFRICMTYTCLEGHMKNENNMETTKAYKRSKKGSDNMEEKDGDSVVRIKEHPNLATIEGGLTMGKCSEILQDISLSFKPLLGKVSPCCLAFLCYRMPIYIGGRYLKYSRNVSQTRWIIDDERMGEASVEEIICNTILLMCQGDNYKFHAAGREDIDVRMLGSGRPFLVEIQNARLLPSEAFVKEMEGKINNFENKLVMVKNLKVVDSQGWTLMREGEAEKQKQYAALVWISRSLEDEDLFTISSLKDVKIIQRTPVRVLHRRSPLDREKIIHWMNIEKISGSSQYFVLHLCTQAGTYIKEFVHGDLGRTHPSIGTILGCRAEIHQLDVTDVKMDCFSTN
;
A
#
# COMPACT_ATOMS: atom_id res chain seq x y z
N MET A 1 -0.37 -27.60 44.26
CA MET A 1 0.97 -27.16 43.83
C MET A 1 0.83 -25.75 43.31
N VAL A 2 1.77 -24.91 43.70
CA VAL A 2 1.69 -23.45 43.80
C VAL A 2 1.68 -22.79 42.41
N ASN A 3 0.83 -21.76 42.26
CA ASN A 3 0.88 -20.78 41.18
C ASN A 3 2.09 -19.86 41.40
N GLU A 4 2.98 -19.75 40.42
CA GLU A 4 3.92 -18.63 40.32
C GLU A 4 3.63 -17.83 39.04
N ALA A 5 3.03 -16.66 39.27
CA ALA A 5 3.02 -15.55 38.34
C ALA A 5 4.44 -14.97 38.31
N VAL A 6 5.05 -14.88 37.13
CA VAL A 6 6.27 -14.10 36.93
C VAL A 6 5.85 -12.64 36.71
N ASP A 7 6.04 -11.88 37.77
CA ASP A 7 5.87 -10.43 37.86
C ASP A 7 6.94 -9.74 36.99
N CYS A 8 6.54 -9.16 35.86
CA CYS A 8 7.41 -8.29 35.05
C CYS A 8 7.38 -6.89 35.65
N THR A 9 8.23 -6.68 36.66
CA THR A 9 8.44 -5.39 37.29
C THR A 9 8.98 -4.39 36.25
N ILE A 10 8.26 -3.29 36.09
CA ILE A 10 8.62 -2.13 35.30
C ILE A 10 9.93 -1.57 35.85
N ASN A 11 11.03 -1.81 35.12
CA ASN A 11 12.27 -1.10 35.36
C ASN A 11 12.12 0.28 34.69
N ASN A 12 11.87 1.30 35.50
CA ASN A 12 11.96 2.70 35.11
C ASN A 12 13.42 3.01 34.70
N GLY A 13 13.76 2.71 33.46
CA GLY A 13 14.97 3.21 32.82
C GLY A 13 14.82 4.72 32.64
N GLU A 14 15.66 5.46 33.35
CA GLU A 14 15.82 6.91 33.25
C GLU A 14 15.74 7.35 31.79
N GLN A 15 14.74 8.19 31.48
CA GLN A 15 14.73 8.98 30.26
C GLN A 15 15.94 9.92 30.34
N ALA A 16 17.03 9.55 29.68
CA ALA A 16 18.08 10.51 29.37
C ALA A 16 17.47 11.55 28.41
N GLU A 17 17.14 12.73 28.94
CA GLU A 17 16.95 13.93 28.13
C GLU A 17 18.20 14.09 27.25
N TYR A 18 18.06 13.73 25.98
CA TYR A 18 19.09 13.96 24.98
C TYR A 18 19.15 15.46 24.71
N SER A 19 20.00 16.15 25.48
CA SER A 19 20.43 17.51 25.16
C SER A 19 21.10 17.51 23.78
N VAL A 20 20.73 18.48 22.93
CA VAL A 20 21.45 18.74 21.68
C VAL A 20 22.90 19.07 22.07
N PRO A 21 23.91 18.32 21.59
CA PRO A 21 25.30 18.60 21.92
C PRO A 21 25.64 20.03 21.51
N SER A 22 26.42 20.73 22.33
CA SER A 22 26.90 22.05 21.95
C SER A 22 27.73 21.94 20.65
N PRO A 23 27.81 22.98 19.80
CA PRO A 23 28.63 22.96 18.59
C PRO A 23 30.10 22.54 18.85
N SER A 24 30.63 22.84 20.04
CA SER A 24 31.94 22.39 20.51
C SER A 24 32.04 20.89 20.77
N ASP A 25 30.97 20.26 21.26
CA ASP A 25 30.94 18.81 21.52
C ASP A 25 30.82 18.02 20.22
N GLU A 26 30.06 18.51 19.23
CA GLU A 26 29.96 17.87 17.91
C GLU A 26 31.31 17.86 17.18
N ILE A 27 32.02 18.99 17.18
CA ILE A 27 33.36 19.08 16.58
C ILE A 27 34.34 18.13 17.26
N ARG A 28 34.26 17.99 18.59
CA ARG A 28 35.10 17.06 19.35
C ARG A 28 34.82 15.60 18.99
N ILE A 29 33.55 15.21 18.89
CA ILE A 29 33.16 13.84 18.49
C ILE A 29 33.59 13.54 17.05
N LEU A 30 33.45 14.52 16.13
CA LEU A 30 33.94 14.38 14.75
C LEU A 30 35.45 14.19 14.71
N ASN A 31 36.22 14.97 15.48
CA ASN A 31 37.67 14.81 15.59
C ASN A 31 38.06 13.43 16.13
N ASP A 32 37.36 12.92 17.15
CA ASP A 32 37.63 11.60 17.72
C ASP A 32 37.30 10.47 16.75
N LEU A 33 36.21 10.58 15.97
CA LEU A 33 35.91 9.62 14.90
C LEU A 33 36.96 9.59 13.79
N MET A 34 37.52 10.74 13.44
CA MET A 34 38.49 10.83 12.35
C MET A 34 39.82 10.20 12.69
N ARG A 35 40.19 10.18 13.97
CA ARG A 35 41.32 9.38 14.47
C ARG A 35 41.11 7.88 14.29
N LEU A 36 39.85 7.44 14.14
CA LEU A 36 39.48 6.05 13.93
C LEU A 36 39.34 5.68 12.45
N LEU A 37 39.51 6.62 11.51
CA LEU A 37 39.42 6.38 10.07
C LEU A 37 40.80 6.43 9.38
N PRO A 38 41.01 5.66 8.30
CA PRO A 38 42.27 5.68 7.56
C PRO A 38 42.37 6.96 6.71
N PRO A 39 43.29 7.89 7.02
CA PRO A 39 43.27 9.25 6.44
C PRO A 39 43.51 9.26 4.93
N VAL A 40 44.36 8.35 4.42
CA VAL A 40 44.65 8.23 2.98
C VAL A 40 43.40 7.83 2.20
N ALA A 41 42.68 6.81 2.67
CA ALA A 41 41.46 6.36 2.00
C ALA A 41 40.32 7.38 2.10
N VAL A 42 40.19 8.09 3.23
CA VAL A 42 39.23 9.20 3.37
C VAL A 42 39.53 10.32 2.37
N LYS A 43 40.79 10.74 2.25
CA LYS A 43 41.22 11.77 1.30
C LYS A 43 40.97 11.37 -0.16
N ASP A 44 41.25 10.12 -0.51
CA ASP A 44 41.01 9.59 -1.85
C ASP A 44 39.52 9.54 -2.20
N LEU A 45 38.65 9.16 -1.26
CA LEU A 45 37.20 9.16 -1.45
C LEU A 45 36.65 10.59 -1.57
N LEU A 46 37.07 11.51 -0.69
CA LEU A 46 36.67 12.93 -0.75
C LEU A 46 37.07 13.57 -2.07
N SER A 47 38.33 13.41 -2.49
CA SER A 47 38.85 13.96 -3.75
C SER A 47 38.25 13.32 -5.01
N SER A 48 37.52 12.21 -4.84
CA SER A 48 36.78 11.53 -5.91
C SER A 48 35.28 11.82 -5.88
N GLY A 49 34.85 12.81 -5.09
CA GLY A 49 33.46 13.27 -5.08
C GLY A 49 32.53 12.41 -4.21
N VAL A 50 33.04 11.72 -3.19
CA VAL A 50 32.20 10.98 -2.23
C VAL A 50 31.87 11.88 -1.04
N CYS A 51 30.58 12.05 -0.74
CA CYS A 51 30.16 12.81 0.43
C CYS A 51 30.53 12.11 1.74
N PHE A 52 30.81 12.89 2.78
CA PHE A 52 31.26 12.35 4.06
C PHE A 52 30.29 11.37 4.71
N GLN A 53 28.98 11.57 4.53
CA GLN A 53 27.96 10.64 5.00
C GLN A 53 28.14 9.24 4.37
N CYS A 54 28.49 9.17 3.08
CA CYS A 54 28.84 7.89 2.44
C CYS A 54 30.17 7.34 2.94
N ILE A 55 31.16 8.19 3.23
CA ILE A 55 32.46 7.76 3.78
C ILE A 55 32.27 7.09 5.16
N LEU A 56 31.56 7.73 6.09
CA LEU A 56 31.25 7.15 7.41
C LEU A 56 30.53 5.81 7.27
N ARG A 57 29.62 5.71 6.31
CA ARG A 57 28.88 4.49 5.96
C ARG A 57 29.80 3.37 5.52
N LEU A 58 30.66 3.64 4.52
CA LEU A 58 31.60 2.67 3.96
C LEU A 58 32.55 2.10 5.02
N PHE A 59 32.87 2.88 6.05
CA PHE A 59 33.71 2.48 7.18
C PHE A 59 32.94 1.95 8.40
N GLY A 60 31.62 1.83 8.32
CA GLY A 60 30.78 1.32 9.42
C GLY A 60 30.77 2.20 10.68
N LYS A 61 31.04 3.51 10.54
CA LYS A 61 31.04 4.50 11.63
C LYS A 61 29.83 5.43 11.59
N TYR A 62 28.78 5.04 10.86
CA TYR A 62 27.56 5.85 10.74
C TYR A 62 26.65 5.71 11.96
N GLY A 63 26.00 6.80 12.37
CA GLY A 63 25.01 6.79 13.43
C GLY A 63 24.16 8.07 13.49
N PRO A 64 23.09 8.10 14.31
CA PRO A 64 22.12 9.21 14.38
C PRO A 64 22.71 10.56 14.80
N ARG A 65 23.92 10.57 15.36
CA ARG A 65 24.64 11.79 15.77
C ARG A 65 25.39 12.44 14.61
N PHE A 66 25.65 11.71 13.54
CA PHE A 66 26.45 12.19 12.40
C PHE A 66 25.59 12.64 11.22
N SER A 67 24.30 12.34 11.24
CA SER A 67 23.33 12.76 10.24
C SER A 67 23.02 14.26 10.21
N ASN A 68 23.47 15.02 11.21
CA ASN A 68 22.99 16.39 11.46
C ASN A 68 24.01 17.50 11.20
N SER A 69 25.21 17.17 10.72
CA SER A 69 26.32 18.10 10.93
C SER A 69 26.42 19.17 9.82
N PHE A 70 25.84 20.34 10.10
CA PHE A 70 26.04 21.60 9.34
C PHE A 70 27.52 22.04 9.38
N HIS A 71 28.23 21.73 10.48
CA HIS A 71 29.63 22.06 10.69
C HIS A 71 30.62 21.14 9.97
N LEU A 72 30.14 20.03 9.39
CA LEU A 72 30.95 19.04 8.69
C LEU A 72 31.66 19.62 7.48
N LEU A 73 30.99 20.50 6.72
CA LEU A 73 31.54 21.14 5.51
C LEU A 73 32.64 22.15 5.86
N SER A 74 32.40 23.00 6.86
CA SER A 74 33.40 23.95 7.35
C SER A 74 34.63 23.26 7.96
N TRP A 75 34.44 22.07 8.54
CA TRP A 75 35.51 21.27 9.15
C TRP A 75 36.25 20.39 8.13
N LEU A 76 35.58 19.86 7.11
CA LEU A 76 36.24 19.12 6.02
C LEU A 76 37.28 19.98 5.29
N ALA A 77 37.00 21.27 5.11
CA ALA A 77 37.95 22.22 4.56
C ALA A 77 39.23 22.32 5.41
N THR A 78 39.10 22.43 6.74
CA THR A 78 40.26 22.53 7.64
C THR A 78 41.03 21.21 7.79
N PHE A 79 40.36 20.05 7.69
CA PHE A 79 40.99 18.73 7.74
C PHE A 79 41.86 18.44 6.50
N VAL A 80 41.37 18.80 5.30
CA VAL A 80 42.12 18.62 4.05
C VAL A 80 43.37 19.51 4.02
N ASP A 81 43.26 20.73 4.54
CA ASP A 81 44.36 21.70 4.59
C ASP A 81 45.40 21.35 5.67
N GLY A 82 44.97 20.88 6.84
CA GLY A 82 45.83 20.60 8.01
C GLY A 82 46.84 19.46 7.87
N GLN A 83 46.80 18.68 6.78
CA GLN A 83 47.77 17.60 6.50
C GLN A 83 48.74 17.91 5.35
N THR A 84 48.68 19.12 4.78
CA THR A 84 49.70 19.56 3.81
C THR A 84 50.94 20.18 4.47
N SER A 85 50.95 20.33 5.80
CA SER A 85 52.00 21.01 6.57
C SER A 85 52.88 20.09 7.43
N SER A 86 52.85 18.77 7.23
CA SER A 86 53.75 17.82 7.89
C SER A 86 54.70 17.15 6.87
N GLY A 87 55.60 17.96 6.30
CA GLY A 87 56.70 17.50 5.46
C GLY A 87 57.95 18.36 5.69
N GLU A 88 58.91 17.76 6.40
CA GLU A 88 60.33 18.12 6.51
C GLU A 88 60.72 19.46 7.17
N CYS A 89 61.18 19.34 8.42
CA CYS A 89 61.95 20.33 9.14
C CYS A 89 63.38 20.39 8.58
N MET A 90 63.80 21.54 8.05
CA MET A 90 65.20 21.98 8.01
C MET A 90 65.24 23.45 8.43
N GLU A 91 66.03 23.71 9.47
CA GLU A 91 66.29 25.00 10.07
C GLU A 91 66.89 26.00 9.06
N ASN A 92 66.43 27.25 9.09
CA ASN A 92 67.31 28.40 8.97
C ASN A 92 66.62 29.68 9.48
N ASP A 93 67.27 30.30 10.47
CA ASP A 93 66.96 31.63 10.99
C ASP A 93 67.14 32.70 9.92
N GLY A 94 66.23 33.69 9.89
CA GLY A 94 66.35 34.83 9.00
C GLY A 94 65.14 35.76 8.98
N LEU A 95 65.13 36.70 9.92
CA LEU A 95 64.21 37.81 10.10
C LEU A 95 63.75 38.51 8.79
N SER A 96 62.44 38.49 8.48
CA SER A 96 61.79 39.53 7.69
C SER A 96 60.30 39.59 8.01
N LYS A 97 59.89 40.69 8.65
CA LYS A 97 58.50 41.08 8.84
C LYS A 97 57.92 41.50 7.50
N ASN A 98 56.82 40.87 7.07
CA ASN A 98 55.80 41.55 6.30
C ASN A 98 54.45 40.85 6.51
N GLY A 99 53.49 41.61 7.05
CA GLY A 99 52.10 41.19 7.22
C GLY A 99 51.43 41.03 5.86
N GLY A 100 50.92 39.83 5.59
CA GLY A 100 49.97 39.55 4.53
C GLY A 100 48.71 39.00 5.17
N SER A 101 47.63 39.77 5.08
CA SER A 101 46.27 39.35 5.42
C SER A 101 45.89 38.09 4.64
N SER A 102 45.60 37.00 5.33
CA SER A 102 44.94 35.83 4.75
C SER A 102 43.55 36.22 4.28
N ASP A 103 43.38 36.25 2.96
CA ASP A 103 42.16 36.61 2.24
C ASP A 103 41.04 35.59 2.55
N PRO A 104 39.87 35.99 3.10
CA PRO A 104 38.76 35.08 3.42
C PRO A 104 38.07 34.48 2.18
N SER A 105 38.48 34.90 0.97
CA SER A 105 37.81 34.60 -0.29
C SER A 105 38.12 33.22 -0.89
N SER A 106 39.11 32.48 -0.38
CA SER A 106 39.38 31.10 -0.83
C SER A 106 38.38 30.10 -0.25
N SER A 107 37.98 30.30 1.01
CA SER A 107 36.97 29.48 1.70
C SER A 107 35.58 29.67 1.09
N GLN A 108 35.27 30.85 0.57
CA GLN A 108 33.97 31.16 -0.04
C GLN A 108 33.79 30.48 -1.42
N ARG A 109 34.87 30.25 -2.19
CA ARG A 109 34.81 29.59 -3.51
C ARG A 109 34.58 28.09 -3.46
N LEU A 110 34.80 27.43 -2.33
CA LEU A 110 34.51 26.00 -2.14
C LEU A 110 33.02 25.72 -1.85
N ILE A 111 32.23 26.77 -1.58
CA ILE A 111 30.83 26.66 -1.11
C ILE A 111 29.83 26.59 -2.28
N ASP A 112 30.17 27.14 -3.46
CA ASP A 112 29.19 27.36 -4.54
C ASP A 112 28.96 26.16 -5.48
N GLU A 113 29.83 25.14 -5.49
CA GLU A 113 29.62 23.90 -6.23
C GLU A 113 29.94 22.67 -5.35
N ALA A 114 29.08 22.38 -4.38
CA ALA A 114 29.13 21.08 -3.71
C ALA A 114 28.82 19.98 -4.75
N ASP A 115 29.87 19.31 -5.25
CA ASP A 115 29.74 18.19 -6.18
C ASP A 115 28.74 17.15 -5.63
N ILE A 116 27.86 16.70 -6.51
CA ILE A 116 26.89 15.66 -6.18
C ILE A 116 27.65 14.37 -5.92
N CYS A 117 27.35 13.73 -4.80
CA CYS A 117 28.06 12.53 -4.37
C CYS A 117 27.99 11.44 -5.44
N GLY A 118 29.15 10.97 -5.90
CA GLY A 118 29.25 9.89 -6.91
C GLY A 118 28.63 8.56 -6.48
N ILE A 119 28.42 8.33 -5.17
CA ILE A 119 27.82 7.10 -4.64
C ILE A 119 26.32 7.24 -4.45
N CYS A 120 25.86 8.24 -3.69
CA CYS A 120 24.45 8.37 -3.32
C CYS A 120 23.67 9.34 -4.21
N CYS A 121 24.30 9.92 -5.23
CA CYS A 121 23.67 10.84 -6.18
C CYS A 121 22.85 11.95 -5.50
N GLY A 122 23.38 12.54 -4.42
CA GLY A 122 22.73 13.63 -3.69
C GLY A 122 21.80 13.22 -2.53
N ILE A 123 21.42 11.94 -2.41
CA ILE A 123 20.43 11.50 -1.40
C ILE A 123 20.83 11.86 0.04
N LEU A 124 22.06 11.50 0.46
CA LEU A 124 22.55 11.81 1.81
C LEU A 124 23.07 13.26 1.94
N GLN A 125 23.08 14.00 0.85
CA GLN A 125 23.29 15.45 0.85
C GLN A 125 21.95 16.20 0.90
N CYS A 126 20.81 15.50 0.90
CA CYS A 126 19.46 16.07 0.78
C CYS A 126 19.31 16.96 -0.47
N ASN A 127 19.98 16.57 -1.57
CA ASN A 127 19.90 17.25 -2.85
C ASN A 127 19.15 16.37 -3.85
N TYR A 128 18.13 16.91 -4.50
CA TYR A 128 17.31 16.17 -5.46
C TYR A 128 16.72 17.08 -6.53
N ILE A 129 16.21 16.46 -7.59
CA ILE A 129 15.45 17.12 -8.64
C ILE A 129 13.96 16.89 -8.35
N ASP A 130 13.17 17.95 -8.24
CA ASP A 130 11.72 17.86 -8.04
C ASP A 130 10.97 17.55 -9.34
N ASP A 131 9.64 17.40 -9.26
CA ASP A 131 8.78 17.15 -10.42
C ASP A 131 8.82 18.30 -11.46
N ASN A 132 9.17 19.51 -11.03
CA ASN A 132 9.35 20.68 -11.89
C ASN A 132 10.74 20.72 -12.55
N LYS A 133 11.55 19.67 -12.39
CA LYS A 133 12.94 19.56 -12.87
C LYS A 133 13.88 20.61 -12.28
N THR A 134 13.55 21.11 -11.09
CA THR A 134 14.36 22.08 -10.35
C THR A 134 15.25 21.37 -9.35
N LEU A 135 16.50 21.81 -9.26
CA LEU A 135 17.43 21.33 -8.25
C LEU A 135 17.07 21.92 -6.89
N ILE A 136 16.61 21.07 -5.98
CA ILE A 136 16.38 21.40 -4.58
C ILE A 136 17.61 21.01 -3.77
N LYS A 137 18.11 21.94 -2.95
CA LYS A 137 19.22 21.73 -2.02
C LYS A 137 18.75 22.08 -0.62
N HIS A 138 18.98 21.19 0.33
CA HIS A 138 18.76 21.47 1.75
C HIS A 138 20.11 21.61 2.47
N ASN A 139 20.20 22.55 3.40
CA ASN A 139 21.45 22.79 4.14
C ASN A 139 21.76 21.67 5.14
N CYS A 140 20.71 21.01 5.64
CA CYS A 140 20.81 19.93 6.59
C CYS A 140 19.57 19.02 6.54
N THR A 141 19.63 17.91 7.26
CA THR A 141 18.57 16.89 7.33
C THR A 141 17.33 17.39 8.08
N SER A 142 17.46 18.39 8.96
CA SER A 142 16.30 19.03 9.60
C SER A 142 15.49 19.83 8.60
N ASP A 143 16.13 20.62 7.72
CA ASP A 143 15.45 21.41 6.69
C ASP A 143 14.72 20.49 5.70
N PHE A 144 15.36 19.39 5.32
CA PHE A 144 14.74 18.36 4.49
C PHE A 144 13.55 17.67 5.19
N ALA A 145 13.65 17.40 6.49
CA ALA A 145 12.53 16.86 7.25
C ALA A 145 11.37 17.86 7.37
N VAL A 146 11.65 19.16 7.44
CA VAL A 146 10.61 20.22 7.42
C VAL A 146 9.83 20.18 6.11
N SER A 147 10.49 20.10 4.95
CA SER A 147 9.78 20.01 3.66
C SER A 147 8.91 18.76 3.56
N ILE A 148 9.38 17.63 4.09
CA ILE A 148 8.56 16.41 4.18
C ILE A 148 7.36 16.63 5.10
N GLY A 149 7.58 17.24 6.27
CA GLY A 149 6.51 17.55 7.22
C GLY A 149 5.45 18.50 6.66
N GLU A 150 5.83 19.43 5.78
CA GLU A 150 4.91 20.30 5.06
C GLU A 150 4.03 19.51 4.08
N VAL A 151 4.63 18.63 3.29
CA VAL A 151 3.89 17.73 2.37
C VAL A 151 2.89 16.87 3.16
N VAL A 152 3.32 16.27 4.28
CA VAL A 152 2.44 15.46 5.15
C VAL A 152 1.27 16.28 5.69
N LYS A 153 1.51 17.54 6.10
CA LYS A 153 0.46 18.43 6.61
C LYS A 153 -0.54 18.83 5.53
N GLN A 154 -0.07 19.05 4.30
CA GLN A 154 -0.93 19.39 3.16
C GLN A 154 -1.89 18.23 2.81
N GLU A 155 -1.44 16.99 2.95
CA GLU A 155 -2.26 15.79 2.68
C GLU A 155 -3.36 15.53 3.73
N GLY A 156 -3.21 16.09 4.95
CA GLY A 156 -4.28 16.12 5.95
C GLY A 156 -4.57 14.81 6.69
N HIS A 157 -3.69 13.80 6.62
CA HIS A 157 -3.89 12.52 7.30
C HIS A 157 -3.76 12.60 8.83
N GLN A 158 -4.68 11.96 9.56
CA GLN A 158 -4.53 11.70 11.00
C GLN A 158 -3.63 10.50 11.26
N ALA A 159 -2.50 10.65 11.96
CA ALA A 159 -1.58 9.54 12.21
C ALA A 159 -1.43 9.20 13.71
N PRO A 160 -2.52 8.91 14.46
CA PRO A 160 -2.46 8.74 15.92
C PRO A 160 -1.55 7.58 16.35
N ASP A 161 -1.47 6.53 15.53
CA ASP A 161 -0.68 5.33 15.84
C ASP A 161 0.78 5.44 15.36
N GLY A 162 1.20 6.59 14.82
CA GLY A 162 2.52 6.78 14.21
C GLY A 162 2.52 6.66 12.69
N PHE A 163 3.72 6.65 12.10
CA PHE A 163 3.95 6.58 10.65
C PHE A 163 5.07 5.59 10.30
N SER A 164 5.02 4.99 9.11
CA SER A 164 6.14 4.23 8.56
C SER A 164 6.83 5.00 7.45
N LEU A 165 8.17 4.95 7.46
CA LEU A 165 9.00 5.56 6.45
C LEU A 165 9.39 4.54 5.37
N GLU A 166 9.01 4.80 4.13
CA GLU A 166 9.31 4.00 2.97
C GLU A 166 10.25 4.76 2.04
N VAL A 167 11.33 4.10 1.62
CA VAL A 167 12.37 4.71 0.79
C VAL A 167 12.73 3.71 -0.30
N SER A 168 12.60 4.14 -1.54
CA SER A 168 13.04 3.42 -2.74
C SER A 168 14.25 4.12 -3.33
N ILE A 169 15.33 3.36 -3.57
CA ILE A 169 16.61 3.86 -4.08
C ILE A 169 16.91 3.20 -5.43
N PRO A 170 17.41 3.94 -6.43
CA PRO A 170 17.84 3.40 -7.71
C PRO A 170 18.85 2.24 -7.57
N PRO A 171 18.68 1.12 -8.29
CA PRO A 171 19.59 -0.03 -8.21
C PRO A 171 21.07 0.31 -8.44
N ILE A 172 21.32 1.29 -9.33
CA ILE A 172 22.66 1.78 -9.66
C ILE A 172 23.45 2.25 -8.43
N ILE A 173 22.79 2.83 -7.42
CA ILE A 173 23.47 3.28 -6.20
C ILE A 173 24.05 2.10 -5.42
N ARG A 174 23.31 0.98 -5.36
CA ARG A 174 23.79 -0.25 -4.73
C ARG A 174 24.93 -0.88 -5.52
N GLU A 175 24.87 -0.81 -6.85
CA GLU A 175 25.93 -1.30 -7.74
C GLU A 175 27.21 -0.49 -7.58
N THR A 176 27.11 0.85 -7.60
CA THR A 176 28.23 1.77 -7.36
C THR A 176 28.85 1.57 -5.99
N GLU A 177 28.04 1.43 -4.94
CA GLU A 177 28.51 1.16 -3.58
C GLU A 177 29.34 -0.14 -3.51
N ASN A 178 28.86 -1.21 -4.15
CA ASN A 178 29.59 -2.47 -4.21
C ASN A 178 30.91 -2.36 -4.99
N ALA A 179 30.93 -1.62 -6.10
CA ALA A 179 32.11 -1.40 -6.90
C ALA A 179 33.18 -0.59 -6.12
N VAL A 180 32.77 0.47 -5.43
CA VAL A 180 33.66 1.27 -4.56
C VAL A 180 34.25 0.40 -3.46
N ARG A 181 33.43 -0.43 -2.81
CA ARG A 181 33.89 -1.34 -1.75
C ARG A 181 34.92 -2.34 -2.27
N LEU A 182 34.71 -2.91 -3.44
CA LEU A 182 35.64 -3.85 -4.05
C LEU A 182 36.97 -3.18 -4.40
N LEU A 183 36.90 -1.93 -4.90
CA LEU A 183 38.08 -1.12 -5.16
C LEU A 183 38.83 -0.76 -3.87
N MET A 184 38.13 -0.37 -2.80
CA MET A 184 38.74 -0.11 -1.49
C MET A 184 39.47 -1.35 -0.97
N LYS A 185 38.85 -2.54 -1.07
CA LYS A 185 39.47 -3.80 -0.67
C LYS A 185 40.73 -4.11 -1.49
N ARG A 186 40.72 -3.83 -2.79
CA ARG A 186 41.88 -4.05 -3.65
C ARG A 186 43.01 -3.06 -3.39
N LYS A 187 42.67 -1.78 -3.16
CA LYS A 187 43.64 -0.69 -3.01
C LYS A 187 44.28 -0.63 -1.63
N TYR A 188 43.50 -0.86 -0.57
CA TYR A 188 43.95 -0.70 0.83
C TYR A 188 43.87 -2.00 1.64
N GLY A 189 43.53 -3.14 1.04
CA GLY A 189 43.34 -4.40 1.77
C GLY A 189 44.59 -4.92 2.51
N SER A 190 45.77 -4.44 2.14
CA SER A 190 47.03 -4.71 2.83
C SER A 190 47.28 -3.83 4.05
N ASP A 191 46.54 -2.73 4.21
CA ASP A 191 46.76 -1.77 5.29
C ASP A 191 46.23 -2.34 6.61
N VAL A 192 46.98 -2.15 7.71
CA VAL A 192 46.66 -2.66 9.05
C VAL A 192 45.24 -2.30 9.48
N TRP A 193 44.82 -1.05 9.24
CA TRP A 193 43.46 -0.61 9.56
C TRP A 193 42.39 -1.46 8.88
N PHE A 194 42.57 -1.78 7.60
CA PHE A 194 41.62 -2.59 6.84
C PHE A 194 41.68 -4.05 7.26
N GLN A 195 42.86 -4.59 7.58
CA GLN A 195 43.00 -5.95 8.08
C GLN A 195 42.28 -6.17 9.43
N GLU A 196 42.37 -5.20 10.33
CA GLU A 196 41.75 -5.26 11.67
C GLU A 196 40.25 -4.92 11.66
N ASN A 197 39.80 -4.12 10.70
CA ASN A 197 38.41 -3.65 10.59
C ASN A 197 37.69 -4.22 9.36
N LEU A 198 38.06 -5.42 8.91
CA LEU A 198 37.60 -6.04 7.66
C LEU A 198 36.06 -6.25 7.65
N LEU A 199 35.39 -5.18 7.20
CA LEU A 199 34.01 -5.03 6.76
C LEU A 199 32.91 -5.25 7.83
N PRO A 200 32.64 -4.26 8.71
CA PRO A 200 31.35 -4.19 9.39
C PRO A 200 30.20 -4.23 8.36
N GLU A 201 29.05 -4.75 8.78
CA GLU A 201 27.82 -4.66 8.00
C GLU A 201 27.53 -3.17 7.72
N ILE A 202 27.69 -2.75 6.47
CA ILE A 202 27.50 -1.35 6.06
C ILE A 202 26.01 -1.09 6.00
N ILE A 203 25.56 -0.01 6.65
CA ILE A 203 24.18 0.44 6.49
C ILE A 203 23.99 0.95 5.05
N SER A 204 22.91 0.58 4.39
CA SER A 204 22.62 1.05 3.03
C SER A 204 22.33 2.56 2.99
N VAL A 205 22.41 3.19 1.81
CA VAL A 205 21.99 4.60 1.61
C VAL A 205 20.57 4.83 2.11
N LYS A 206 19.69 3.86 1.85
CA LYS A 206 18.30 3.84 2.29
C LYS A 206 18.19 3.96 3.81
N GLU A 207 18.85 3.07 4.55
CA GLU A 207 18.76 3.05 6.02
C GLU A 207 19.45 4.25 6.65
N ALA A 208 20.58 4.70 6.07
CA ALA A 208 21.23 5.94 6.49
C ALA A 208 20.32 7.17 6.34
N LEU A 209 19.60 7.29 5.21
CA LEU A 209 18.64 8.36 5.01
C LEU A 209 17.54 8.31 6.07
N LYS A 210 16.94 7.14 6.31
CA LYS A 210 15.89 6.96 7.32
C LYS A 210 16.37 7.42 8.70
N LEU A 211 17.50 6.88 9.17
CA LEU A 211 18.10 7.25 10.47
C LEU A 211 18.33 8.76 10.61
N SER A 212 18.64 9.44 9.50
CA SER A 212 18.94 10.86 9.49
C SER A 212 17.72 11.76 9.66
N ILE A 213 16.56 11.31 9.18
CA ILE A 213 15.35 12.14 9.16
C ILE A 213 14.31 11.69 10.18
N THR A 214 14.34 10.44 10.65
CA THR A 214 13.33 9.87 11.55
C THR A 214 13.09 10.75 12.78
N ASN A 215 14.13 11.08 13.55
CA ASN A 215 13.97 11.87 14.79
C ASN A 215 13.39 13.26 14.52
N HIS A 216 13.73 13.88 13.38
CA HIS A 216 13.19 15.18 13.00
C HIS A 216 11.71 15.07 12.63
N LEU A 217 11.34 14.07 11.83
CA LEU A 217 9.96 13.81 11.46
C LEU A 217 9.10 13.46 12.68
N GLU A 218 9.61 12.65 13.62
CA GLU A 218 8.89 12.35 14.86
C GLU A 218 8.58 13.60 15.68
N LYS A 219 9.56 14.52 15.80
CA LYS A 219 9.37 15.79 16.50
C LYS A 219 8.39 16.72 15.76
N LEU A 220 8.50 16.80 14.43
CA LEU A 220 7.67 17.68 13.60
C LEU A 220 6.22 17.23 13.51
N LEU A 221 5.99 15.91 13.46
CA LEU A 221 4.66 15.31 13.32
C LEU A 221 4.03 14.98 14.68
N GLY A 222 4.80 15.00 15.77
CA GLY A 222 4.34 14.70 17.13
C GLY A 222 3.98 13.23 17.35
N VAL A 223 4.41 12.33 16.46
CA VAL A 223 4.07 10.90 16.48
C VAL A 223 5.31 10.06 16.13
N LYS A 224 5.32 8.79 16.57
CA LYS A 224 6.49 7.92 16.42
C LYS A 224 6.60 7.27 15.04
N CYS A 225 7.83 7.00 14.61
CA CYS A 225 8.11 6.20 13.44
C CYS A 225 8.06 4.72 13.83
N CYS A 226 7.06 4.00 13.34
CA CYS A 226 6.78 2.60 13.69
C CYS A 226 6.07 1.90 12.51
N PRO A 227 5.93 0.55 12.55
CA PRO A 227 5.01 -0.14 11.65
C PRO A 227 3.58 0.41 11.82
N SER A 228 3.10 1.18 10.84
CA SER A 228 1.83 1.90 10.88
C SER A 228 1.07 1.74 9.56
N SER A 229 -0.24 2.00 9.57
CA SER A 229 -1.05 2.09 8.35
C SER A 229 -0.76 3.33 7.52
N PHE A 230 -0.25 4.40 8.14
CA PHE A 230 0.14 5.63 7.46
C PHE A 230 1.60 5.56 6.99
N ARG A 231 1.82 5.79 5.70
CA ARG A 231 3.09 5.63 5.00
C ARG A 231 3.54 6.97 4.43
N ILE A 232 4.78 7.34 4.74
CA ILE A 232 5.50 8.44 4.08
C ILE A 232 6.52 7.78 3.16
N CYS A 233 6.32 7.91 1.86
CA CYS A 233 7.13 7.28 0.83
C CYS A 233 7.99 8.31 0.10
N MET A 234 9.27 8.01 -0.04
CA MET A 234 10.23 8.72 -0.87
C MET A 234 10.73 7.78 -1.96
N THR A 235 10.48 8.13 -3.21
CA THR A 235 10.96 7.35 -4.35
C THR A 235 12.01 8.14 -5.09
N TYR A 236 13.25 7.66 -5.04
CA TYR A 236 14.35 8.22 -5.80
C TYR A 236 14.48 7.52 -7.16
N THR A 237 14.71 8.30 -8.21
CA THR A 237 14.98 7.80 -9.58
C THR A 237 16.20 8.52 -10.17
N CYS A 238 16.88 7.88 -11.10
CA CYS A 238 17.98 8.51 -11.85
C CYS A 238 17.45 9.01 -13.20
N LEU A 239 17.92 10.17 -13.66
CA LEU A 239 17.63 10.65 -15.01
C LEU A 239 18.31 9.72 -16.03
N GLU A 240 17.53 9.18 -16.98
CA GLU A 240 17.99 8.22 -18.01
C GLU A 240 18.98 8.79 -19.05
N GLY A 241 19.53 10.01 -18.84
CA GLY A 241 20.30 10.73 -19.84
C GLY A 241 21.84 10.63 -19.76
N HIS A 242 22.42 10.10 -18.68
CA HIS A 242 23.87 10.24 -18.44
C HIS A 242 24.69 8.94 -18.37
N MET A 243 24.07 7.78 -18.58
CA MET A 243 24.78 6.50 -18.66
C MET A 243 25.07 6.12 -20.12
N LYS A 244 25.73 7.02 -20.86
CA LYS A 244 26.55 6.65 -22.02
C LYS A 244 28.01 6.86 -21.63
N ASN A 245 28.56 5.92 -20.87
CA ASN A 245 29.96 5.62 -21.06
C ASN A 245 30.04 4.70 -22.29
N GLU A 246 30.70 5.19 -23.32
CA GLU A 246 31.10 4.42 -24.49
C GLU A 246 31.86 3.18 -24.00
N ASN A 247 31.23 2.02 -24.16
CA ASN A 247 31.89 0.77 -24.51
C ASN A 247 30.83 -0.09 -25.21
N ASN A 248 31.13 -0.45 -26.45
CA ASN A 248 30.27 -1.21 -27.35
C ASN A 248 29.61 -2.41 -26.65
N MET A 249 28.28 -2.46 -26.69
CA MET A 249 27.58 -3.74 -26.73
C MET A 249 26.39 -3.63 -27.65
N GLU A 250 26.54 -4.25 -28.83
CA GLU A 250 25.45 -4.60 -29.72
C GLU A 250 24.34 -5.26 -28.91
N THR A 251 23.13 -4.78 -29.12
CA THR A 251 21.90 -5.42 -28.67
C THR A 251 21.79 -6.77 -29.38
N THR A 252 22.26 -7.81 -28.70
CA THR A 252 21.95 -9.19 -29.07
C THR A 252 20.46 -9.40 -28.78
N LYS A 253 19.71 -9.47 -29.88
CA LYS A 253 18.31 -9.84 -29.99
C LYS A 253 17.98 -11.01 -29.03
N ALA A 254 17.26 -10.73 -27.95
CA ALA A 254 16.59 -11.76 -27.19
C ALA A 254 15.31 -12.17 -27.97
N TYR A 255 15.31 -13.43 -28.37
CA TYR A 255 14.29 -14.09 -29.16
C TYR A 255 12.87 -13.89 -28.62
N LYS A 256 12.02 -13.20 -29.39
CA LYS A 256 10.58 -13.45 -29.37
C LYS A 256 10.37 -14.90 -29.82
N ARG A 257 9.98 -15.78 -28.89
CA ARG A 257 9.37 -17.07 -29.27
C ARG A 257 8.02 -16.75 -29.90
N SER A 258 8.02 -16.76 -31.23
CA SER A 258 6.82 -16.80 -32.05
C SER A 258 6.03 -18.06 -31.70
N LYS A 259 4.75 -17.90 -31.33
CA LYS A 259 3.73 -18.92 -31.52
C LYS A 259 2.74 -18.35 -32.52
N LYS A 260 2.89 -18.77 -33.78
CA LYS A 260 2.03 -18.42 -34.91
C LYS A 260 0.90 -19.44 -35.01
N GLY A 261 -0.29 -18.96 -35.34
CA GLY A 261 -1.53 -19.67 -35.67
C GLY A 261 -2.68 -18.67 -35.57
N SER A 262 -2.79 -17.78 -36.57
CA SER A 262 -3.72 -17.83 -37.74
C SER A 262 -5.06 -17.16 -37.39
N ASP A 263 -5.26 -15.90 -37.82
CA ASP A 263 -6.08 -15.48 -39.00
C ASP A 263 -7.55 -15.24 -38.53
N ASN A 264 -8.28 -14.15 -38.78
CA ASN A 264 -8.31 -13.12 -39.82
C ASN A 264 -9.06 -11.84 -39.33
N MET A 265 -8.69 -10.67 -39.92
CA MET A 265 -9.52 -9.52 -40.42
C MET A 265 -10.66 -8.92 -39.57
N GLU A 266 -10.99 -7.62 -39.53
CA GLU A 266 -10.59 -6.37 -40.21
C GLU A 266 -11.18 -5.18 -39.40
N GLU A 267 -10.50 -4.02 -39.44
CA GLU A 267 -10.93 -2.59 -39.39
C GLU A 267 -12.37 -2.19 -38.91
N LYS A 268 -12.65 -1.09 -38.17
CA LYS A 268 -12.20 0.32 -38.24
C LYS A 268 -12.78 1.16 -37.07
N ASP A 269 -12.16 2.32 -36.80
CA ASP A 269 -12.61 3.61 -36.19
C ASP A 269 -13.65 3.59 -35.04
N GLY A 270 -13.55 4.36 -33.95
CA GLY A 270 -12.75 5.50 -33.56
C GLY A 270 -13.41 6.13 -32.32
N ASP A 271 -12.71 7.06 -31.69
CA ASP A 271 -13.17 8.01 -30.67
C ASP A 271 -12.99 7.67 -29.17
N SER A 272 -12.92 8.77 -28.44
CA SER A 272 -12.02 9.11 -27.35
C SER A 272 -12.62 8.78 -25.99
N VAL A 273 -11.91 8.03 -25.14
CA VAL A 273 -12.23 7.94 -23.70
C VAL A 273 -10.95 8.06 -22.88
N VAL A 274 -10.96 9.08 -22.01
CA VAL A 274 -9.96 9.40 -21.00
C VAL A 274 -9.74 8.18 -20.09
N ARG A 275 -8.59 7.51 -20.25
CA ARG A 275 -8.17 6.42 -19.37
C ARG A 275 -7.45 6.98 -18.14
N ILE A 276 -8.10 6.76 -17.01
CA ILE A 276 -7.54 6.80 -15.65
C ILE A 276 -6.27 5.94 -15.64
N LYS A 277 -5.15 6.52 -15.18
CA LYS A 277 -3.85 5.83 -15.09
C LYS A 277 -3.94 4.74 -14.03
N GLU A 278 -4.09 3.51 -14.47
CA GLU A 278 -3.86 2.32 -13.66
C GLU A 278 -2.37 2.23 -13.30
N HIS A 279 -2.09 2.15 -12.00
CA HIS A 279 -0.76 1.95 -11.44
C HIS A 279 -0.26 0.54 -11.76
N PRO A 280 0.93 0.36 -12.35
CA PRO A 280 1.47 -0.97 -12.56
C PRO A 280 1.97 -1.55 -11.23
N ASN A 281 1.43 -2.72 -10.88
CA ASN A 281 1.98 -3.64 -9.90
C ASN A 281 3.44 -3.96 -10.23
N LEU A 282 4.38 -3.42 -9.46
CA LEU A 282 5.81 -3.66 -9.61
C LEU A 282 6.22 -4.89 -8.80
N ALA A 283 5.84 -6.07 -9.29
CA ALA A 283 6.40 -7.35 -8.83
C ALA A 283 7.33 -7.90 -9.91
N THR A 284 8.56 -8.22 -9.48
CA THR A 284 9.53 -9.08 -10.17
C THR A 284 10.33 -8.45 -11.33
N ILE A 285 11.39 -7.74 -10.97
CA ILE A 285 12.63 -7.68 -11.76
C ILE A 285 13.81 -7.96 -10.82
N GLU A 286 13.94 -9.23 -10.41
CA GLU A 286 15.22 -9.76 -9.92
C GLU A 286 15.96 -10.39 -11.11
N GLY A 287 16.65 -9.55 -11.88
CA GLY A 287 17.62 -9.97 -12.87
C GLY A 287 19.01 -9.67 -12.36
N GLY A 288 19.54 -10.52 -11.47
CA GLY A 288 20.89 -10.38 -10.94
C GLY A 288 21.95 -10.52 -12.04
N LEU A 289 22.81 -9.51 -12.15
CA LEU A 289 24.12 -9.70 -12.79
C LEU A 289 24.93 -10.66 -11.91
N THR A 290 25.16 -11.87 -12.43
CA THR A 290 25.98 -12.88 -11.76
C THR A 290 27.40 -12.37 -11.53
N MET A 291 27.89 -12.64 -10.31
CA MET A 291 29.26 -12.50 -9.76
C MET A 291 30.45 -12.63 -10.73
N GLY A 292 30.30 -13.31 -11.88
CA GLY A 292 31.36 -13.51 -12.86
C GLY A 292 31.72 -12.28 -13.71
N LYS A 293 30.77 -11.38 -14.01
CA LYS A 293 31.03 -10.27 -14.97
C LYS A 293 31.72 -9.04 -14.37
N CYS A 294 31.60 -8.82 -13.05
CA CYS A 294 32.36 -7.77 -12.38
C CYS A 294 33.85 -8.10 -12.27
N SER A 295 34.23 -9.39 -12.32
CA SER A 295 35.64 -9.80 -12.23
C SER A 295 36.44 -9.42 -13.47
N GLU A 296 35.83 -9.48 -14.67
CA GLU A 296 36.51 -9.18 -15.94
C GLU A 296 36.67 -7.67 -16.17
N ILE A 297 35.70 -6.85 -15.73
CA ILE A 297 35.77 -5.39 -15.88
C ILE A 297 36.84 -4.77 -14.97
N LEU A 298 37.19 -5.43 -13.85
CA LEU A 298 38.14 -4.91 -12.88
C LEU A 298 39.60 -5.14 -13.22
N GLN A 299 39.95 -5.93 -14.24
CA GLN A 299 41.36 -6.23 -14.52
C GLN A 299 42.12 -5.01 -15.07
N ASP A 300 41.42 -4.07 -15.71
CA ASP A 300 41.99 -2.86 -16.36
C ASP A 300 41.66 -1.52 -15.67
N ILE A 301 40.97 -1.52 -14.52
CA ILE A 301 40.67 -0.26 -13.82
C ILE A 301 41.91 0.17 -13.01
N SER A 302 42.44 1.35 -13.34
CA SER A 302 43.34 2.14 -12.48
C SER A 302 42.87 2.08 -11.02
N LEU A 303 43.77 2.02 -10.04
CA LEU A 303 43.43 2.05 -8.59
C LEU A 303 42.92 3.45 -8.14
N SER A 304 41.98 4.01 -8.90
CA SER A 304 41.44 5.36 -8.79
C SER A 304 39.92 5.31 -8.79
N PHE A 305 39.30 6.04 -7.87
CA PHE A 305 37.84 6.12 -7.76
C PHE A 305 37.22 7.10 -8.77
N LYS A 306 38.00 8.06 -9.30
CA LYS A 306 37.47 9.09 -10.23
C LYS A 306 36.84 8.52 -11.51
N PRO A 307 37.46 7.57 -12.23
CA PRO A 307 36.84 6.96 -13.42
C PRO A 307 35.57 6.17 -13.09
N LEU A 308 35.50 5.61 -11.87
CA LEU A 308 34.36 4.82 -11.41
C LEU A 308 33.15 5.68 -11.05
N LEU A 309 33.38 6.83 -10.42
CA LEU A 309 32.33 7.69 -9.88
C LEU A 309 31.86 8.76 -10.87
N GLY A 310 32.76 9.30 -11.70
CA GLY A 310 32.41 10.27 -12.74
C GLY A 310 31.67 11.51 -12.24
N LYS A 311 31.15 12.32 -13.18
CA LYS A 311 30.23 13.42 -12.86
C LYS A 311 28.80 12.88 -12.85
N VAL A 312 28.14 12.95 -11.70
CA VAL A 312 26.76 12.46 -11.52
C VAL A 312 25.77 13.61 -11.37
N SER A 313 24.54 13.39 -11.86
CA SER A 313 23.41 14.26 -11.57
C SER A 313 22.72 13.82 -10.26
N PRO A 314 22.09 14.74 -9.52
CA PRO A 314 21.26 14.36 -8.39
C PRO A 314 20.08 13.48 -8.83
N CYS A 315 19.61 12.61 -7.95
CA CYS A 315 18.40 11.83 -8.18
C CYS A 315 17.16 12.73 -8.24
N CYS A 316 16.17 12.33 -9.03
CA CYS A 316 14.81 12.85 -8.90
C CYS A 316 14.14 12.24 -7.67
N LEU A 317 13.33 13.01 -6.97
CA LEU A 317 12.60 12.56 -5.78
C LEU A 317 11.12 12.88 -5.91
N ALA A 318 10.30 11.83 -5.77
CA ALA A 318 8.85 11.96 -5.60
C ALA A 318 8.47 11.65 -4.15
N PHE A 319 7.65 12.52 -3.55
CA PHE A 319 7.03 12.30 -2.25
C PHE A 319 5.61 11.78 -2.43
N LEU A 320 5.25 10.77 -1.64
CA LEU A 320 3.89 10.26 -1.57
C LEU A 320 3.55 9.94 -0.12
N CYS A 321 2.45 10.51 0.38
CA CYS A 321 1.87 10.10 1.67
C CYS A 321 0.58 9.36 1.41
N TYR A 322 0.41 8.19 2.02
CA TYR A 322 -0.83 7.45 1.88
C TYR A 322 -1.13 6.61 3.11
N ARG A 323 -2.40 6.28 3.29
CA ARG A 323 -2.84 5.29 4.27
C ARG A 323 -3.24 3.99 3.58
N MET A 324 -2.82 2.87 4.15
CA MET A 324 -3.40 1.57 3.85
C MET A 324 -4.94 1.61 4.03
N PRO A 325 -5.72 0.87 3.22
CA PRO A 325 -7.16 0.92 3.33
C PRO A 325 -7.68 0.58 4.72
N ILE A 326 -8.74 1.27 5.13
CA ILE A 326 -9.51 0.93 6.33
C ILE A 326 -10.78 0.19 5.91
N TYR A 327 -11.28 -0.68 6.79
CA TYR A 327 -12.44 -1.50 6.49
C TYR A 327 -13.56 -1.22 7.48
N ILE A 328 -14.76 -0.97 6.97
CA ILE A 328 -15.97 -0.81 7.76
C ILE A 328 -16.97 -1.87 7.30
N GLY A 329 -17.42 -2.71 8.22
CA GLY A 329 -18.38 -3.77 7.93
C GLY A 329 -19.65 -3.65 8.76
N GLY A 330 -20.71 -4.29 8.30
CA GLY A 330 -22.01 -4.31 8.97
C GLY A 330 -23.01 -5.15 8.21
N ARG A 331 -24.30 -4.94 8.46
CA ARG A 331 -25.40 -5.59 7.73
C ARG A 331 -26.31 -4.54 7.10
N TYR A 332 -26.68 -4.72 5.83
CA TYR A 332 -27.63 -3.85 5.17
C TYR A 332 -29.01 -4.48 5.04
N LEU A 333 -30.03 -3.63 5.09
CA LEU A 333 -31.42 -3.92 4.77
C LEU A 333 -31.77 -3.12 3.53
N LYS A 334 -32.53 -3.72 2.63
CA LYS A 334 -32.97 -3.12 1.38
C LYS A 334 -34.49 -3.23 1.30
N TYR A 335 -35.17 -2.09 1.33
CA TYR A 335 -36.63 -2.01 1.36
C TYR A 335 -37.23 -1.78 -0.02
N SER A 336 -36.51 -1.10 -0.92
CA SER A 336 -36.97 -0.83 -2.27
C SER A 336 -36.82 -2.04 -3.18
N ARG A 337 -37.78 -2.23 -4.09
CA ARG A 337 -37.71 -3.17 -5.23
C ARG A 337 -37.17 -2.51 -6.52
N ASN A 338 -36.72 -1.26 -6.44
CA ASN A 338 -36.16 -0.49 -7.56
C ASN A 338 -34.71 -0.06 -7.31
N VAL A 339 -34.05 -0.65 -6.30
CA VAL A 339 -32.65 -0.38 -5.94
C VAL A 339 -31.78 -1.59 -6.27
N SER A 340 -30.70 -1.38 -7.00
CA SER A 340 -29.71 -2.42 -7.29
C SER A 340 -28.76 -2.62 -6.10
N GLN A 341 -28.04 -3.74 -6.02
CA GLN A 341 -27.04 -3.90 -4.95
C GLN A 341 -25.79 -3.05 -5.22
N THR A 342 -25.31 -3.08 -6.47
CA THR A 342 -24.15 -2.33 -6.96
C THR A 342 -24.59 -1.38 -8.05
N ARG A 343 -23.86 -0.29 -8.28
CA ARG A 343 -24.18 0.70 -9.32
C ARG A 343 -24.43 0.00 -10.66
N TRP A 344 -25.60 0.25 -11.26
CA TRP A 344 -26.03 -0.43 -12.48
C TRP A 344 -26.38 0.60 -13.56
N ILE A 345 -25.55 0.63 -14.61
CA ILE A 345 -25.69 1.50 -15.79
C ILE A 345 -25.59 0.63 -17.03
N ILE A 346 -26.46 0.85 -18.01
CA ILE A 346 -26.45 0.19 -19.33
C ILE A 346 -26.53 1.31 -20.37
N ASP A 347 -25.59 1.36 -21.32
CA ASP A 347 -25.55 2.37 -22.38
C ASP A 347 -25.71 3.81 -21.85
N ASP A 348 -24.97 4.13 -20.78
CA ASP A 348 -25.02 5.39 -20.02
C ASP A 348 -26.36 5.73 -19.33
N GLU A 349 -27.36 4.85 -19.40
CA GLU A 349 -28.62 4.97 -18.69
C GLU A 349 -28.57 4.25 -17.32
N ARG A 350 -29.01 4.95 -16.27
CA ARG A 350 -29.08 4.38 -14.91
C ARG A 350 -30.26 3.42 -14.80
N MET A 351 -29.97 2.21 -14.32
CA MET A 351 -30.98 1.21 -14.01
C MET A 351 -31.41 1.31 -12.53
N GLY A 352 -32.70 1.57 -12.33
CA GLY A 352 -33.28 1.78 -11.00
C GLY A 352 -32.96 3.17 -10.42
N GLU A 353 -33.41 3.43 -9.21
CA GLU A 353 -33.30 4.75 -8.58
C GLU A 353 -31.95 4.98 -7.88
N ALA A 354 -31.33 3.92 -7.36
CA ALA A 354 -30.06 3.96 -6.62
C ALA A 354 -29.43 2.56 -6.53
N SER A 355 -28.29 2.47 -5.84
CA SER A 355 -27.73 1.20 -5.39
C SER A 355 -27.43 1.19 -3.88
N VAL A 356 -27.47 -0.01 -3.28
CA VAL A 356 -27.04 -0.24 -1.89
C VAL A 356 -25.62 0.25 -1.66
N GLU A 357 -24.72 -0.11 -2.59
CA GLU A 357 -23.34 0.35 -2.64
C GLU A 357 -23.23 1.87 -2.57
N GLU A 358 -23.90 2.61 -3.46
CA GLU A 358 -23.78 4.08 -3.52
C GLU A 358 -24.29 4.74 -2.24
N ILE A 359 -25.44 4.30 -1.72
CA ILE A 359 -26.05 4.89 -0.51
C ILE A 359 -25.11 4.74 0.70
N ILE A 360 -24.56 3.54 0.89
CA ILE A 360 -23.69 3.24 2.02
C ILE A 360 -22.32 3.87 1.83
N CYS A 361 -21.66 3.58 0.71
CA CYS A 361 -20.25 3.88 0.51
C CYS A 361 -19.98 5.36 0.30
N ASN A 362 -20.87 6.11 -0.37
CA ASN A 362 -20.68 7.55 -0.53
C ASN A 362 -20.69 8.27 0.83
N THR A 363 -21.57 7.85 1.74
CA THR A 363 -21.64 8.42 3.10
C THR A 363 -20.35 8.14 3.88
N ILE A 364 -19.90 6.88 3.86
CA ILE A 364 -18.69 6.46 4.56
C ILE A 364 -17.44 7.14 3.96
N LEU A 365 -17.32 7.18 2.62
CA LEU A 365 -16.21 7.80 1.91
C LEU A 365 -16.04 9.27 2.31
N LEU A 366 -17.14 10.03 2.28
CA LEU A 366 -17.15 11.45 2.64
C LEU A 366 -16.77 11.66 4.10
N MET A 367 -17.29 10.84 5.02
CA MET A 367 -16.99 10.94 6.44
C MET A 367 -15.54 10.57 6.77
N CYS A 368 -14.96 9.59 6.08
CA CYS A 368 -13.55 9.20 6.25
C CYS A 368 -12.58 10.07 5.43
N GLN A 369 -13.07 10.92 4.55
CA GLN A 369 -12.30 11.69 3.56
C GLN A 369 -11.36 10.79 2.74
N GLY A 370 -11.87 9.64 2.29
CA GLY A 370 -11.10 8.73 1.44
C GLY A 370 -11.06 9.19 -0.02
N ASP A 371 -10.13 8.62 -0.79
CA ASP A 371 -10.03 8.88 -2.24
C ASP A 371 -11.03 8.06 -3.05
N ASN A 372 -11.27 6.81 -2.62
CA ASN A 372 -12.14 5.87 -3.32
C ASN A 372 -12.62 4.77 -2.35
N TYR A 373 -13.58 3.96 -2.78
CA TYR A 373 -14.04 2.80 -2.03
C TYR A 373 -14.15 1.54 -2.88
N LYS A 374 -14.21 0.38 -2.21
CA LYS A 374 -14.72 -0.87 -2.77
C LYS A 374 -15.78 -1.47 -1.86
N PHE A 375 -16.86 -1.96 -2.47
CA PHE A 375 -17.96 -2.60 -1.77
C PHE A 375 -17.94 -4.11 -1.96
N HIS A 376 -18.08 -4.84 -0.86
CA HIS A 376 -18.13 -6.30 -0.83
C HIS A 376 -19.33 -6.74 0.00
N ALA A 377 -20.07 -7.74 -0.48
CA ALA A 377 -21.21 -8.29 0.23
C ALA A 377 -21.20 -9.81 0.18
N ALA A 378 -21.74 -10.44 1.23
CA ALA A 378 -21.89 -11.90 1.31
C ALA A 378 -23.05 -12.37 0.41
N GLY A 379 -22.84 -12.37 -0.90
CA GLY A 379 -23.84 -12.66 -1.93
C GLY A 379 -24.64 -11.43 -2.41
N ARG A 380 -25.66 -11.69 -3.23
CA ARG A 380 -26.46 -10.65 -3.91
C ARG A 380 -27.93 -11.06 -4.05
N GLU A 381 -28.82 -10.07 -4.06
CA GLU A 381 -30.21 -10.19 -4.48
C GLU A 381 -30.49 -9.43 -5.79
N ASP A 382 -31.57 -9.82 -6.50
CA ASP A 382 -32.02 -9.11 -7.70
C ASP A 382 -32.59 -7.72 -7.32
N ILE A 383 -32.71 -6.81 -8.31
CA ILE A 383 -33.20 -5.44 -8.10
C ILE A 383 -34.60 -5.41 -7.46
N ASP A 384 -35.46 -6.32 -7.87
CA ASP A 384 -36.86 -6.45 -7.42
C ASP A 384 -37.02 -7.21 -6.09
N VAL A 385 -35.93 -7.63 -5.47
CA VAL A 385 -35.91 -8.41 -4.22
C VAL A 385 -35.50 -7.54 -3.05
N ARG A 386 -36.26 -7.60 -1.95
CA ARG A 386 -35.91 -6.92 -0.69
C ARG A 386 -34.95 -7.76 0.14
N MET A 387 -34.19 -7.09 1.00
CA MET A 387 -33.32 -7.71 2.00
C MET A 387 -33.78 -7.25 3.38
N LEU A 388 -34.43 -8.14 4.13
CA LEU A 388 -35.12 -7.87 5.40
C LEU A 388 -34.50 -8.62 6.59
N GLY A 389 -35.19 -8.69 7.73
CA GLY A 389 -34.77 -9.44 8.91
C GLY A 389 -33.39 -9.03 9.44
N SER A 390 -32.44 -9.98 9.47
CA SER A 390 -31.08 -9.75 9.96
C SER A 390 -30.23 -8.88 9.04
N GLY A 391 -30.65 -8.67 7.78
CA GLY A 391 -29.87 -7.97 6.77
C GLY A 391 -28.75 -8.84 6.18
N ARG A 392 -28.14 -8.35 5.09
CA ARG A 392 -27.00 -9.01 4.44
C ARG A 392 -25.68 -8.41 4.94
N PRO A 393 -24.70 -9.24 5.34
CA PRO A 393 -23.36 -8.76 5.65
C PRO A 393 -22.65 -8.09 4.48
N PHE A 394 -21.94 -7.01 4.78
CA PHE A 394 -21.10 -6.29 3.83
C PHE A 394 -19.83 -5.74 4.48
N LEU A 395 -18.89 -5.35 3.62
CA LEU A 395 -17.62 -4.73 3.93
C LEU A 395 -17.34 -3.60 2.93
N VAL A 396 -16.91 -2.46 3.43
CA VAL A 396 -16.47 -1.30 2.64
C VAL A 396 -14.99 -1.07 2.90
N GLU A 397 -14.18 -1.18 1.85
CA GLU A 397 -12.77 -0.78 1.83
C GLU A 397 -12.70 0.70 1.47
N ILE A 398 -12.24 1.56 2.37
CA ILE A 398 -11.98 2.97 2.07
C ILE A 398 -10.49 3.15 1.82
N GLN A 399 -10.17 3.65 0.62
CA GLN A 399 -8.80 3.86 0.17
C GLN A 399 -8.29 5.23 0.64
N ASN A 400 -7.08 5.24 1.19
CA ASN A 400 -6.36 6.44 1.60
C ASN A 400 -7.15 7.40 2.51
N ALA A 401 -7.84 6.87 3.53
CA ALA A 401 -8.63 7.68 4.46
C ALA A 401 -7.77 8.69 5.24
N ARG A 402 -8.17 9.95 5.26
CA ARG A 402 -7.53 10.99 6.09
C ARG A 402 -8.01 10.96 7.53
N LEU A 403 -9.29 10.63 7.74
CA LEU A 403 -9.89 10.52 9.07
C LEU A 403 -10.07 9.05 9.46
N LEU A 404 -9.62 8.70 10.67
CA LEU A 404 -9.80 7.37 11.23
C LEU A 404 -11.08 7.32 12.08
N PRO A 405 -11.98 6.38 11.82
CA PRO A 405 -13.26 6.33 12.52
C PRO A 405 -13.12 5.75 13.93
N SER A 406 -13.50 6.54 14.93
CA SER A 406 -13.76 6.06 16.30
C SER A 406 -15.10 5.33 16.37
N GLU A 407 -15.35 4.58 17.45
CA GLU A 407 -16.63 3.88 17.63
C GLU A 407 -17.84 4.84 17.62
N ALA A 408 -17.69 6.03 18.23
CA ALA A 408 -18.72 7.07 18.20
C ALA A 408 -18.97 7.58 16.77
N PHE A 409 -17.90 7.76 15.99
CA PHE A 409 -18.01 8.21 14.60
C PHE A 409 -18.68 7.15 13.71
N VAL A 410 -18.42 5.86 13.95
CA VAL A 410 -19.12 4.78 13.26
C VAL A 410 -20.62 4.76 13.59
N LYS A 411 -21.02 5.01 14.84
CA LYS A 411 -22.44 5.14 15.21
C LYS A 411 -23.11 6.33 14.51
N GLU A 412 -22.37 7.44 14.36
CA GLU A 412 -22.83 8.58 13.57
C GLU A 412 -23.01 8.24 12.09
N MET A 413 -22.08 7.47 11.49
CA MET A 413 -22.22 6.97 10.11
C MET A 413 -23.48 6.14 9.95
N GLU A 414 -23.72 5.20 10.87
CA GLU A 414 -24.92 4.36 10.87
C GLU A 414 -26.20 5.21 10.96
N GLY A 415 -26.22 6.20 11.87
CA GLY A 415 -27.33 7.13 11.99
C GLY A 415 -27.56 7.96 10.72
N LYS A 416 -26.50 8.48 10.10
CA LYS A 416 -26.60 9.26 8.85
C LYS A 416 -27.17 8.43 7.71
N ILE A 417 -26.69 7.19 7.53
CA ILE A 417 -27.21 6.28 6.50
C ILE A 417 -28.68 5.93 6.77
N ASN A 418 -29.05 5.68 8.03
CA ASN A 418 -30.42 5.28 8.37
C ASN A 418 -31.44 6.43 8.31
N ASN A 419 -30.98 7.68 8.31
CA ASN A 419 -31.82 8.87 8.28
C ASN A 419 -32.07 9.43 6.87
N PHE A 420 -31.63 8.76 5.80
CA PHE A 420 -32.01 9.16 4.43
C PHE A 420 -33.53 9.14 4.26
N GLU A 421 -34.09 10.19 3.65
CA GLU A 421 -35.55 10.45 3.58
C GLU A 421 -36.36 9.27 3.02
N ASN A 422 -35.88 8.66 1.92
CA ASN A 422 -36.59 7.61 1.21
C ASN A 422 -36.46 6.22 1.86
N LYS A 423 -35.59 6.06 2.88
CA LYS A 423 -35.33 4.80 3.61
C LYS A 423 -35.19 3.56 2.70
N LEU A 424 -34.60 3.73 1.52
CA LEU A 424 -34.46 2.66 0.54
C LEU A 424 -33.56 1.54 1.06
N VAL A 425 -32.54 1.92 1.82
CA VAL A 425 -31.54 1.07 2.43
C VAL A 425 -31.29 1.55 3.86
N MET A 426 -31.13 0.62 4.79
CA MET A 426 -30.64 0.88 6.14
C MET A 426 -29.46 -0.02 6.44
N VAL A 427 -28.63 0.37 7.39
CA VAL A 427 -27.51 -0.41 7.90
C VAL A 427 -27.65 -0.63 9.40
N LYS A 428 -27.07 -1.71 9.88
CA LYS A 428 -27.02 -2.08 11.29
C LYS A 428 -25.65 -2.64 11.62
N ASN A 429 -25.25 -2.49 12.87
CA ASN A 429 -24.06 -3.09 13.44
C ASN A 429 -22.79 -2.70 12.67
N LEU A 430 -22.71 -1.43 12.24
CA LEU A 430 -21.48 -0.92 11.63
C LEU A 430 -20.33 -0.99 12.63
N LYS A 431 -19.17 -1.48 12.16
CA LYS A 431 -17.94 -1.52 12.94
C LYS A 431 -16.72 -1.41 12.05
N VAL A 432 -15.65 -0.81 12.56
CA VAL A 432 -14.32 -0.92 11.96
C VAL A 432 -13.86 -2.37 12.11
N VAL A 433 -13.34 -2.95 11.03
CA VAL A 433 -12.74 -4.28 11.04
C VAL A 433 -11.32 -4.22 10.49
N ASP A 434 -10.54 -5.23 10.84
CA ASP A 434 -9.22 -5.42 10.27
C ASP A 434 -9.32 -6.09 8.88
N SER A 435 -8.17 -6.38 8.28
CA SER A 435 -8.09 -7.09 7.01
C SER A 435 -8.69 -8.52 7.06
N GLN A 436 -8.98 -9.08 8.24
CA GLN A 436 -9.64 -10.38 8.37
C GLN A 436 -11.13 -10.31 8.02
N GLY A 437 -11.71 -9.11 7.93
CA GLY A 437 -13.08 -8.90 7.43
C GLY A 437 -13.34 -9.57 6.07
N TRP A 438 -12.31 -9.71 5.24
CA TRP A 438 -12.38 -10.44 3.97
C TRP A 438 -12.66 -11.92 4.11
N THR A 439 -12.00 -12.58 5.08
CA THR A 439 -12.20 -14.00 5.35
C THR A 439 -13.66 -14.26 5.71
N LEU A 440 -14.23 -13.39 6.57
CA LEU A 440 -15.65 -13.43 6.91
C LEU A 440 -16.52 -13.32 5.66
N MET A 441 -16.32 -12.33 4.79
CA MET A 441 -17.17 -12.17 3.58
C MET A 441 -17.17 -13.39 2.65
N ARG A 442 -16.01 -14.03 2.45
CA ARG A 442 -15.92 -15.23 1.61
C ARG A 442 -16.56 -16.46 2.24
N GLU A 443 -16.37 -16.64 3.55
CA GLU A 443 -17.01 -17.73 4.30
C GLU A 443 -18.52 -17.57 4.25
N GLY A 444 -19.04 -16.35 4.43
CA GLY A 444 -20.47 -16.04 4.34
C GLY A 444 -21.11 -16.29 2.99
N GLU A 445 -20.36 -16.11 1.89
CA GLU A 445 -20.83 -16.47 0.56
C GLU A 445 -20.99 -17.99 0.40
N ALA A 446 -20.08 -18.75 1.01
CA ALA A 446 -20.03 -20.22 0.97
C ALA A 446 -20.94 -20.90 2.03
N GLU A 447 -21.27 -20.20 3.13
CA GLU A 447 -22.12 -20.70 4.20
C GLU A 447 -23.58 -20.87 3.76
N LYS A 448 -24.18 -21.94 4.30
CA LYS A 448 -25.05 -22.78 3.48
C LYS A 448 -26.50 -22.33 3.41
N GLN A 449 -27.01 -21.46 4.28
CA GLN A 449 -28.46 -21.30 4.42
C GLN A 449 -28.93 -19.86 4.30
N LYS A 450 -29.95 -19.67 3.46
CA LYS A 450 -30.64 -18.38 3.27
C LYS A 450 -32.13 -18.63 3.41
N GLN A 451 -32.82 -17.69 4.05
CA GLN A 451 -34.27 -17.74 4.24
C GLN A 451 -34.94 -16.69 3.37
N TYR A 452 -36.12 -17.05 2.86
CA TYR A 452 -36.88 -16.21 1.96
C TYR A 452 -38.36 -16.26 2.30
N ALA A 453 -39.07 -15.22 1.88
CA ALA A 453 -40.52 -15.20 1.79
C ALA A 453 -40.90 -14.81 0.35
N ALA A 454 -41.71 -15.63 -0.31
CA ALA A 454 -42.14 -15.43 -1.68
C ALA A 454 -43.66 -15.32 -1.76
N LEU A 455 -44.18 -14.27 -2.41
CA LEU A 455 -45.59 -14.21 -2.78
C LEU A 455 -45.79 -15.05 -4.04
N VAL A 456 -46.53 -16.14 -3.89
CA VAL A 456 -46.75 -17.14 -4.94
C VAL A 456 -48.21 -17.14 -5.35
N TRP A 457 -48.45 -17.20 -6.65
CA TRP A 457 -49.75 -17.47 -7.25
C TRP A 457 -49.79 -18.89 -7.81
N ILE A 458 -50.91 -19.57 -7.68
CA ILE A 458 -51.16 -20.88 -8.31
C ILE A 458 -52.45 -20.90 -9.15
N SER A 459 -52.47 -21.73 -10.19
CA SER A 459 -53.57 -21.77 -11.17
C SER A 459 -54.87 -22.40 -10.66
N ARG A 460 -54.87 -22.98 -9.46
CA ARG A 460 -56.05 -23.53 -8.78
C ARG A 460 -56.16 -22.96 -7.36
N SER A 461 -57.28 -23.21 -6.68
CA SER A 461 -57.40 -22.88 -5.26
C SER A 461 -56.42 -23.71 -4.43
N LEU A 462 -55.82 -23.07 -3.42
CA LEU A 462 -54.96 -23.66 -2.42
C LEU A 462 -55.80 -24.47 -1.42
N GLU A 463 -55.41 -25.71 -1.19
CA GLU A 463 -56.12 -26.67 -0.34
C GLU A 463 -55.32 -26.94 0.94
N ASP A 464 -55.98 -27.41 2.00
CA ASP A 464 -55.30 -27.72 3.27
C ASP A 464 -54.26 -28.84 3.12
N GLU A 465 -54.47 -29.76 2.17
CA GLU A 465 -53.51 -30.81 1.84
C GLU A 465 -52.20 -30.25 1.26
N ASP A 466 -52.26 -29.12 0.54
CA ASP A 466 -51.05 -28.45 0.01
C ASP A 466 -50.16 -27.93 1.15
N LEU A 467 -50.78 -27.38 2.20
CA LEU A 467 -50.06 -26.89 3.38
C LEU A 467 -49.33 -28.03 4.08
N PHE A 468 -50.01 -29.16 4.26
CA PHE A 468 -49.42 -30.36 4.85
C PHE A 468 -48.29 -30.91 3.98
N THR A 469 -48.52 -31.01 2.67
CA THR A 469 -47.52 -31.47 1.70
C THR A 469 -46.25 -30.62 1.76
N ILE A 470 -46.38 -29.30 1.65
CA ILE A 470 -45.22 -28.40 1.66
C ILE A 470 -44.49 -28.38 3.01
N SER A 471 -45.21 -28.40 4.12
CA SER A 471 -44.61 -28.36 5.46
C SER A 471 -43.91 -29.66 5.87
N SER A 472 -44.40 -30.81 5.37
CA SER A 472 -43.82 -32.14 5.64
C SER A 472 -42.51 -32.40 4.89
N LEU A 473 -42.30 -31.74 3.75
CA LEU A 473 -41.08 -31.85 2.95
C LEU A 473 -39.89 -31.15 3.63
N LYS A 474 -38.87 -31.93 3.99
CA LYS A 474 -37.60 -31.46 4.57
C LYS A 474 -36.42 -31.96 3.74
N ASP A 475 -35.38 -31.13 3.66
CA ASP A 475 -34.14 -31.40 2.92
C ASP A 475 -34.38 -31.97 1.50
N VAL A 476 -35.31 -31.35 0.77
CA VAL A 476 -35.67 -31.74 -0.59
C VAL A 476 -34.50 -31.44 -1.52
N LYS A 477 -33.98 -32.47 -2.18
CA LYS A 477 -33.01 -32.31 -3.26
C LYS A 477 -33.72 -31.89 -4.54
N ILE A 478 -33.21 -30.82 -5.14
CA ILE A 478 -33.66 -30.31 -6.44
C ILE A 478 -32.48 -30.24 -7.39
N ILE A 479 -32.75 -30.40 -8.68
CA ILE A 479 -31.81 -30.17 -9.76
C ILE A 479 -32.20 -28.87 -10.43
N GLN A 480 -31.30 -27.88 -10.41
CA GLN A 480 -31.46 -26.61 -11.11
C GLN A 480 -30.45 -26.49 -12.23
N ARG A 481 -30.92 -26.41 -13.47
CA ARG A 481 -30.08 -25.91 -14.57
C ARG A 481 -29.86 -24.41 -14.38
N THR A 482 -28.76 -23.88 -14.90
CA THR A 482 -28.55 -22.42 -14.96
C THR A 482 -29.80 -21.74 -15.56
N PRO A 483 -30.46 -20.81 -14.82
CA PRO A 483 -31.71 -20.21 -15.25
C PRO A 483 -31.62 -19.49 -16.58
N VAL A 484 -32.68 -19.54 -17.39
CA VAL A 484 -32.70 -18.89 -18.72
C VAL A 484 -32.29 -17.42 -18.65
N ARG A 485 -32.84 -16.67 -17.69
CA ARG A 485 -32.58 -15.22 -17.52
C ARG A 485 -31.13 -14.86 -17.20
N VAL A 486 -30.29 -15.83 -16.78
CA VAL A 486 -28.88 -15.60 -16.47
C VAL A 486 -27.91 -16.32 -17.42
N LEU A 487 -28.42 -17.05 -18.42
CA LEU A 487 -27.59 -17.80 -19.36
C LEU A 487 -26.62 -16.92 -20.15
N HIS A 488 -26.98 -15.66 -20.44
CA HIS A 488 -26.10 -14.71 -21.13
C HIS A 488 -24.81 -14.38 -20.36
N ARG A 489 -24.78 -14.65 -19.05
CA ARG A 489 -23.66 -14.29 -18.15
C ARG A 489 -23.10 -15.46 -17.34
N ARG A 490 -23.69 -16.66 -17.43
CA ARG A 490 -23.30 -17.84 -16.64
C ARG A 490 -23.27 -19.08 -17.53
N SER A 491 -22.28 -19.93 -17.31
CA SER A 491 -22.17 -21.22 -18.00
C SER A 491 -23.41 -22.10 -17.73
N PRO A 492 -23.93 -22.80 -18.74
CA PRO A 492 -25.03 -23.75 -18.57
C PRO A 492 -24.52 -24.96 -17.77
N LEU A 493 -25.04 -25.13 -16.55
CA LEU A 493 -24.65 -26.21 -15.64
C LEU A 493 -25.88 -26.66 -14.85
N ASP A 494 -25.93 -27.96 -14.58
CA ASP A 494 -26.94 -28.58 -13.72
C ASP A 494 -26.34 -28.69 -12.31
N ARG A 495 -27.08 -28.21 -11.31
CA ARG A 495 -26.62 -28.17 -9.92
C ARG A 495 -27.66 -28.81 -9.02
N GLU A 496 -27.24 -29.78 -8.21
CA GLU A 496 -28.04 -30.25 -7.08
C GLU A 496 -28.06 -29.15 -6.00
N LYS A 497 -29.25 -28.87 -5.47
CA LYS A 497 -29.51 -27.93 -4.38
C LYS A 497 -30.46 -28.55 -3.37
N ILE A 498 -30.40 -28.08 -2.13
CA ILE A 498 -31.26 -28.56 -1.04
C ILE A 498 -32.20 -27.45 -0.60
N ILE A 499 -33.50 -27.75 -0.52
CA ILE A 499 -34.50 -26.96 0.18
C ILE A 499 -34.69 -27.57 1.56
N HIS A 500 -34.18 -26.91 2.60
CA HIS A 500 -34.14 -27.46 3.95
C HIS A 500 -35.52 -27.57 4.57
N TRP A 501 -36.33 -26.52 4.43
CA TRP A 501 -37.72 -26.52 4.85
C TRP A 501 -38.52 -25.49 4.08
N MET A 502 -39.83 -25.72 4.03
CA MET A 502 -40.82 -24.78 3.50
C MET A 502 -42.03 -24.71 4.43
N ASN A 503 -42.75 -23.60 4.37
CA ASN A 503 -44.04 -23.42 5.02
C ASN A 503 -44.91 -22.46 4.20
N ILE A 504 -46.22 -22.68 4.20
CA ILE A 504 -47.19 -21.80 3.55
C ILE A 504 -47.94 -20.97 4.59
N GLU A 505 -48.04 -19.67 4.32
CA GLU A 505 -48.94 -18.75 5.00
C GLU A 505 -50.06 -18.33 4.03
N LYS A 506 -51.31 -18.59 4.40
CA LYS A 506 -52.48 -18.24 3.59
C LYS A 506 -52.74 -16.73 3.61
N ILE A 507 -53.19 -16.18 2.48
CA ILE A 507 -53.61 -14.79 2.39
C ILE A 507 -55.13 -14.72 2.52
N SER A 508 -55.61 -14.00 3.54
CA SER A 508 -57.04 -13.80 3.76
C SER A 508 -57.70 -13.15 2.54
N GLY A 509 -58.84 -13.70 2.10
CA GLY A 509 -59.59 -13.19 0.95
C GLY A 509 -59.05 -13.64 -0.41
N SER A 510 -58.01 -14.47 -0.46
CA SER A 510 -57.50 -15.06 -1.70
C SER A 510 -57.36 -16.57 -1.58
N SER A 511 -57.89 -17.32 -2.54
CA SER A 511 -57.71 -18.77 -2.61
C SER A 511 -56.52 -19.18 -3.49
N GLN A 512 -55.93 -18.27 -4.27
CA GLN A 512 -54.88 -18.60 -5.25
C GLN A 512 -53.51 -18.01 -4.91
N TYR A 513 -53.45 -17.09 -3.95
CA TYR A 513 -52.21 -16.47 -3.51
C TYR A 513 -51.84 -16.90 -2.10
N PHE A 514 -50.56 -17.14 -1.87
CA PHE A 514 -50.01 -17.44 -0.55
C PHE A 514 -48.58 -16.94 -0.42
N VAL A 515 -48.10 -16.85 0.82
CA VAL A 515 -46.69 -16.58 1.10
C VAL A 515 -45.97 -17.90 1.37
N LEU A 516 -44.99 -18.23 0.55
CA LEU A 516 -44.09 -19.36 0.74
C LEU A 516 -42.86 -18.89 1.53
N HIS A 517 -42.75 -19.37 2.77
CA HIS A 517 -41.54 -19.23 3.58
C HIS A 517 -40.64 -20.42 3.32
N LEU A 518 -39.35 -20.20 3.10
CA LEU A 518 -38.42 -21.30 2.82
C LEU A 518 -36.98 -21.01 3.24
N CYS A 519 -36.27 -22.07 3.64
CA CYS A 519 -34.83 -22.05 3.85
C CYS A 519 -34.14 -22.95 2.84
N THR A 520 -33.12 -22.44 2.17
CA THR A 520 -32.46 -23.14 1.07
C THR A 520 -30.95 -23.15 1.22
N GLN A 521 -30.31 -24.11 0.55
CA GLN A 521 -28.88 -24.09 0.31
C GLN A 521 -28.45 -22.79 -0.41
N ALA A 522 -27.24 -22.33 -0.17
CA ALA A 522 -26.64 -21.20 -0.87
C ALA A 522 -26.61 -21.41 -2.40
N GLY A 523 -26.91 -20.34 -3.14
CA GLY A 523 -26.94 -20.32 -4.60
C GLY A 523 -28.16 -21.02 -5.21
N THR A 524 -29.20 -21.29 -4.42
CA THR A 524 -30.49 -21.76 -4.94
C THR A 524 -31.24 -20.60 -5.61
N TYR A 525 -31.74 -20.82 -6.82
CA TYR A 525 -32.50 -19.85 -7.59
C TYR A 525 -33.98 -19.96 -7.25
N ILE A 526 -34.46 -19.10 -6.36
CA ILE A 526 -35.79 -19.21 -5.75
C ILE A 526 -36.92 -19.00 -6.75
N LYS A 527 -36.79 -18.02 -7.66
CA LYS A 527 -37.83 -17.76 -8.68
C LYS A 527 -38.06 -19.03 -9.49
N GLU A 528 -36.99 -19.62 -9.98
CA GLU A 528 -36.99 -20.83 -10.79
C GLU A 528 -37.43 -22.08 -10.01
N PHE A 529 -37.18 -22.15 -8.71
CA PHE A 529 -37.77 -23.19 -7.86
C PHE A 529 -39.29 -23.07 -7.75
N VAL A 530 -39.86 -21.86 -7.80
CA VAL A 530 -41.31 -21.67 -7.80
C VAL A 530 -41.92 -22.05 -9.15
N HIS A 531 -41.51 -21.38 -10.24
CA HIS A 531 -42.16 -21.51 -11.56
C HIS A 531 -41.58 -22.62 -12.45
N GLY A 532 -40.53 -23.31 -12.01
CA GLY A 532 -39.92 -24.47 -12.68
C GLY A 532 -39.05 -24.15 -13.90
N ASP A 533 -38.93 -22.88 -14.31
CA ASP A 533 -38.14 -22.42 -15.46
C ASP A 533 -38.34 -23.28 -16.71
N LEU A 534 -39.60 -23.52 -17.10
CA LEU A 534 -39.97 -24.39 -18.24
C LEU A 534 -39.43 -25.83 -18.12
N GLY A 535 -39.41 -26.36 -16.89
CA GLY A 535 -38.92 -27.72 -16.59
C GLY A 535 -37.41 -27.81 -16.35
N ARG A 536 -36.70 -26.68 -16.30
CA ARG A 536 -35.25 -26.63 -16.02
C ARG A 536 -34.93 -26.68 -14.52
N THR A 537 -35.92 -26.55 -13.65
CA THR A 537 -35.80 -26.83 -12.22
C THR A 537 -36.79 -27.93 -11.83
N HIS A 538 -36.29 -29.00 -11.19
CA HIS A 538 -37.11 -30.13 -10.78
C HIS A 538 -36.61 -30.81 -9.49
N PRO A 539 -37.51 -31.15 -8.53
CA PRO A 539 -38.89 -30.68 -8.47
C PRO A 539 -38.97 -29.16 -8.27
N SER A 540 -40.09 -28.56 -8.68
CA SER A 540 -40.45 -27.15 -8.46
C SER A 540 -41.74 -27.07 -7.65
N ILE A 541 -42.12 -25.91 -7.11
CA ILE A 541 -43.41 -25.74 -6.42
C ILE A 541 -44.58 -26.13 -7.31
N GLY A 542 -44.56 -25.70 -8.59
CA GLY A 542 -45.60 -26.10 -9.52
C GLY A 542 -45.68 -27.62 -9.72
N THR A 543 -44.54 -28.30 -9.79
CA THR A 543 -44.50 -29.77 -9.86
C THR A 543 -44.97 -30.44 -8.57
N ILE A 544 -44.58 -29.92 -7.41
CA ILE A 544 -44.94 -30.47 -6.09
C ILE A 544 -46.45 -30.36 -5.86
N LEU A 545 -47.05 -29.22 -6.22
CA LEU A 545 -48.49 -28.96 -6.05
C LEU A 545 -49.35 -29.45 -7.24
N GLY A 546 -48.73 -30.03 -8.28
CA GLY A 546 -49.42 -30.50 -9.48
C GLY A 546 -50.17 -29.42 -10.25
N CYS A 547 -49.73 -28.16 -10.20
CA CYS A 547 -50.37 -27.03 -10.87
C CYS A 547 -49.35 -25.99 -11.35
N ARG A 548 -49.79 -24.99 -12.12
CA ARG A 548 -48.90 -23.89 -12.50
C ARG A 548 -48.70 -22.98 -11.30
N ALA A 549 -47.45 -22.62 -11.02
CA ALA A 549 -47.07 -21.68 -9.97
C ALA A 549 -46.25 -20.52 -10.56
N GLU A 550 -46.48 -19.31 -10.09
CA GLU A 550 -45.75 -18.09 -10.48
C GLU A 550 -45.34 -17.31 -9.23
N ILE A 551 -44.21 -16.61 -9.32
CA ILE A 551 -43.71 -15.76 -8.23
C ILE A 551 -43.93 -14.28 -8.55
N HIS A 552 -44.57 -13.56 -7.64
CA HIS A 552 -44.85 -12.12 -7.81
C HIS A 552 -43.87 -11.24 -7.05
N GLN A 553 -43.49 -11.65 -5.85
CA GLN A 553 -42.58 -10.90 -5.00
C GLN A 553 -41.69 -11.86 -4.24
N LEU A 554 -40.47 -11.43 -3.95
CA LEU A 554 -39.49 -12.21 -3.19
C LEU A 554 -38.75 -11.29 -2.23
N ASP A 555 -38.60 -11.75 -1.00
CA ASP A 555 -37.78 -11.13 0.01
C ASP A 555 -36.78 -12.14 0.54
N VAL A 556 -35.55 -11.69 0.75
CA VAL A 556 -34.60 -12.38 1.62
C VAL A 556 -34.95 -11.98 3.05
N THR A 557 -35.20 -12.95 3.91
CA THR A 557 -35.58 -12.71 5.32
C THR A 557 -34.42 -12.97 6.27
N ASP A 558 -33.46 -13.80 5.88
CA ASP A 558 -32.29 -14.07 6.70
C ASP A 558 -31.10 -14.60 5.86
N VAL A 559 -29.90 -14.18 6.25
CA VAL A 559 -28.63 -14.72 5.74
C VAL A 559 -27.91 -15.28 6.95
N LYS A 560 -27.94 -16.61 7.11
CA LYS A 560 -27.37 -17.29 8.28
C LYS A 560 -25.86 -17.19 8.22
N MET A 561 -25.34 -16.24 8.97
CA MET A 561 -23.92 -15.95 9.09
C MET A 561 -23.70 -15.13 10.35
N ASP A 562 -22.79 -15.57 11.22
CA ASP A 562 -22.58 -15.02 12.56
C ASP A 562 -21.72 -13.74 12.58
N CYS A 563 -21.44 -13.15 11.42
CA CYS A 563 -20.71 -11.89 11.36
C CYS A 563 -21.64 -10.67 11.48
N PHE A 564 -21.16 -9.66 12.21
CA PHE A 564 -21.89 -8.42 12.46
C PHE A 564 -23.29 -8.63 13.06
N SER A 565 -23.52 -9.75 13.75
CA SER A 565 -24.72 -9.99 14.53
C SER A 565 -24.59 -9.34 15.90
N THR A 566 -25.71 -8.88 16.48
CA THR A 566 -25.75 -8.52 17.91
C THR A 566 -25.68 -9.80 18.74
N ASN A 567 -24.74 -9.87 19.68
CA ASN A 567 -24.75 -10.90 20.73
C ASN A 567 -26.03 -10.83 21.56
#